data_AF-A0A1F8H3T3-F1
#
_entry.id   AF-A0A1F8H3T3-F1
#
_cell.length_a   1.000
_cell.length_b   1.000
_cell.length_c   1.000
_cell.angle_alpha   90.00
_cell.angle_beta   90.00
_cell.angle_gamma   90.00
#
_symmetry.space_group_name_H-M   'P 1'
#
loop_
_entity.id
_entity.type
_entity.pdbx_description
1 polymer ?
#
loop_
_entity_poly.entity_id
_entity_poly.type
_entity_poly.pdbx_seq_one_letter_code
_entity_poly.pdbx_strand_id
1 'polypeptide(L)'
;MQIVFFEAFFSLVQLSLQIKDEFLKKKLVEKTEDFFSTALIHFQGETLKVDKSVAKSSHIGQHEDSVAQCNLNKIGQSICNLQELIEILVHLKLVELSPALLAQKNLLKFKAEIIGTVSRKENPKEAINRKITLSKKSASQRNAYLKERITDYLKNNPDGVQAKNLANNFKVQLSRRSLQRYLNDLVKKGLIKKDTVNGFPKYSLV
;
A
#
# COMPACT_ATOMS: atom_id res chain seq x y z
N MET A 1 9.83 2.74 0.67
CA MET A 1 10.62 2.30 1.84
C MET A 1 11.74 3.26 2.18
N GLN A 2 12.87 3.33 1.43
CA GLN A 2 13.98 4.25 1.78
C GLN A 2 13.55 5.73 1.85
N ILE A 3 12.77 6.22 0.88
CA ILE A 3 12.29 7.61 0.88
C ILE A 3 11.41 7.92 2.11
N VAL A 4 10.46 7.03 2.43
CA VAL A 4 9.52 7.23 3.54
C VAL A 4 10.21 7.13 4.90
N PHE A 5 11.23 6.28 5.00
CA PHE A 5 12.12 6.21 6.17
C PHE A 5 12.80 7.56 6.42
N PHE A 6 13.44 8.14 5.40
CA PHE A 6 14.09 9.44 5.54
C PHE A 6 13.10 10.58 5.76
N GLU A 7 11.92 10.55 5.13
CA GLU A 7 10.85 11.52 5.40
C GLU A 7 10.44 11.50 6.89
N ALA A 8 10.26 10.32 7.48
CA ALA A 8 9.97 10.18 8.90
C ALA A 8 11.15 10.71 9.75
N PHE A 9 12.38 10.35 9.40
CA PHE A 9 13.60 10.80 10.07
C PHE A 9 13.71 12.32 10.12
N PHE A 10 13.71 12.96 8.96
CA PHE A 10 13.86 14.41 8.88
C PHE A 10 12.73 15.14 9.58
N SER A 11 11.49 14.62 9.52
CA SER A 11 10.37 15.24 10.23
C SER A 11 10.50 15.17 11.76
N LEU A 12 11.03 14.07 12.30
CA LEU A 12 11.28 13.92 13.75
C LEU A 12 12.45 14.79 14.22
N VAL A 13 13.52 14.86 13.42
CA VAL A 13 14.65 15.77 13.69
C VAL A 13 14.19 17.23 13.64
N GLN A 14 13.41 17.61 12.63
CA GLN A 14 12.87 18.96 12.55
C GLN A 14 11.99 19.30 13.75
N LEU A 15 11.16 18.34 14.20
CA LEU A 15 10.33 18.53 15.38
C LEU A 15 11.16 18.69 16.66
N SER A 16 12.22 17.91 16.84
CA SER A 16 13.06 17.98 18.04
C SER A 16 13.82 19.31 18.15
N LEU A 17 14.17 19.94 17.02
CA LEU A 17 14.79 21.26 17.00
C LEU A 17 13.88 22.39 17.49
N GLN A 18 12.55 22.19 17.51
CA GLN A 18 11.59 23.19 17.97
C GLN A 18 11.30 23.12 19.47
N ILE A 19 11.63 22.01 20.12
CA ILE A 19 11.33 21.79 21.54
C ILE A 19 12.35 22.54 22.39
N LYS A 20 11.86 23.48 23.21
CA LYS A 20 12.69 24.22 24.18
C LYS A 20 12.94 23.45 25.47
N ASP A 21 12.01 22.56 25.84
CA ASP A 21 12.12 21.72 27.02
C ASP A 21 13.17 20.62 26.79
N GLU A 22 14.31 20.70 27.46
CA GLU A 22 15.43 19.77 27.28
C GLU A 22 15.08 18.34 27.67
N PHE A 23 14.22 18.13 28.67
CA PHE A 23 13.80 16.79 29.08
C PHE A 23 12.96 16.12 28.00
N LEU A 24 11.96 16.83 27.47
CA LEU A 24 11.07 16.31 26.43
C LEU A 24 11.78 16.18 25.09
N LYS A 25 12.70 17.10 24.78
CA LYS A 25 13.57 17.01 23.60
C LYS A 25 14.42 15.75 23.66
N LYS A 26 15.11 15.52 24.79
CA LYS A 26 15.91 14.31 25.00
C LYS A 26 15.05 13.06 24.88
N LYS A 27 13.86 13.03 25.49
CA LYS A 27 12.92 11.92 25.41
C LYS A 27 12.44 11.64 23.97
N LEU A 28 12.22 12.68 23.17
CA LEU A 28 11.88 12.53 21.75
C LEU A 28 13.05 11.95 20.96
N VAL A 29 14.27 12.45 21.19
CA VAL A 29 15.49 11.93 20.55
C VAL A 29 15.70 10.46 20.89
N GLU A 30 15.64 10.07 22.16
CA GLU A 30 15.79 8.68 22.60
C GLU A 30 14.75 7.74 21.95
N LYS A 31 13.48 8.14 21.91
CA LYS A 31 12.44 7.35 21.22
C LYS A 31 12.64 7.30 19.71
N THR A 32 13.18 8.36 19.12
CA THR A 32 13.48 8.44 17.69
C THR A 32 14.64 7.49 17.35
N GLU A 33 15.68 7.45 18.18
CA GLU A 33 16.81 6.52 18.04
C GLU A 33 16.38 5.06 18.19
N ASP A 34 15.54 4.74 19.18
CA ASP A 34 14.98 3.39 19.38
C ASP A 34 14.15 2.95 18.15
N PHE A 35 13.29 3.84 17.65
CA PHE A 35 12.51 3.61 16.44
C PHE A 35 13.40 3.30 15.23
N PHE A 36 14.42 4.12 14.98
CA PHE A 36 15.31 3.94 13.83
C PHE A 36 16.21 2.73 13.96
N SER A 37 16.68 2.41 15.16
CA SER A 37 17.46 1.20 15.43
C SER A 37 16.62 -0.04 15.13
N THR A 38 15.38 -0.07 15.62
CA THR A 38 14.44 -1.19 15.38
C THR A 38 14.09 -1.30 13.89
N ALA A 39 13.87 -0.18 13.21
CA ALA A 39 13.60 -0.13 11.77
C ALA A 39 14.79 -0.62 10.93
N LEU A 40 16.02 -0.22 11.28
CA LEU A 40 17.24 -0.67 10.60
C LEU A 40 17.44 -2.18 10.75
N ILE A 41 17.24 -2.73 11.96
CA ILE A 41 17.31 -4.18 12.21
C ILE A 41 16.29 -4.92 11.34
N HIS A 42 15.07 -4.38 11.20
CA HIS A 42 14.07 -4.97 10.34
C HIS A 42 14.50 -4.98 8.86
N PHE A 43 15.07 -3.89 8.35
CA PHE A 43 15.56 -3.84 6.97
C PHE A 43 16.77 -4.74 6.73
N GLN A 44 17.70 -4.81 7.70
CA GLN A 44 18.88 -5.69 7.60
C GLN A 44 18.51 -7.18 7.70
N GLY A 45 17.53 -7.51 8.55
CA GLY A 45 16.98 -8.86 8.66
C GLY A 45 16.22 -9.33 7.41
N GLU A 46 15.62 -8.40 6.65
CA GLU A 46 15.06 -8.71 5.33
C GLU A 46 16.14 -8.94 4.26
N THR A 47 17.25 -8.19 4.27
CA THR A 47 18.36 -8.39 3.31
C THR A 47 19.15 -9.67 3.55
N LEU A 48 19.31 -10.14 4.79
CA LEU A 48 20.01 -11.40 5.09
C LEU A 48 19.24 -12.66 4.67
N LYS A 49 17.93 -12.55 4.40
CA LYS A 49 17.10 -13.65 3.91
C LYS A 49 17.17 -13.86 2.39
N VAL A 50 17.82 -12.97 1.63
CA VAL A 50 17.93 -13.10 0.17
C VAL A 50 19.14 -13.92 -0.27
N ASP A 51 20.20 -14.05 0.55
CA ASP A 51 21.48 -14.66 0.12
C ASP A 51 22.06 -15.79 1.00
N LYS A 52 21.27 -16.44 1.87
CA LYS A 52 21.78 -17.61 2.61
C LYS A 52 20.96 -18.87 2.37
N SER A 53 21.29 -19.51 1.24
CA SER A 53 21.41 -20.98 1.21
C SER A 53 22.58 -21.38 2.11
N VAL A 54 22.36 -21.53 3.42
CA VAL A 54 23.36 -22.11 4.32
C VAL A 54 22.70 -23.10 5.28
N ALA A 55 23.19 -24.34 5.16
CA ALA A 55 23.04 -25.55 5.98
C ALA A 55 22.02 -25.53 7.14
N LYS A 56 21.00 -26.38 6.99
CA LYS A 56 20.12 -26.82 8.08
C LYS A 56 20.93 -27.59 9.13
N SER A 57 21.06 -27.03 10.33
CA SER A 57 21.34 -27.81 11.54
C SER A 57 20.01 -28.31 12.10
N SER A 58 19.91 -29.63 12.26
CA SER A 58 18.70 -30.35 12.63
C SER A 58 18.54 -30.41 14.15
N HIS A 59 18.09 -29.34 14.80
CA HIS A 59 17.31 -29.38 16.05
C HIS A 59 17.09 -27.95 16.55
N ILE A 60 15.90 -27.68 17.08
CA ILE A 60 15.33 -26.37 17.44
C ILE A 60 14.61 -25.71 16.25
N GLY A 61 13.37 -26.13 16.04
CA GLY A 61 12.44 -25.42 15.17
C GLY A 61 12.09 -24.05 15.77
N GLN A 62 12.89 -23.04 15.47
CA GLN A 62 12.47 -21.65 15.63
C GLN A 62 11.41 -21.38 14.56
N HIS A 63 10.15 -21.26 14.97
CA HIS A 63 9.06 -20.84 14.09
C HIS A 63 9.45 -19.47 13.49
N GLU A 64 9.79 -19.43 12.20
CA GLU A 64 10.20 -18.21 11.50
C GLU A 64 9.12 -17.11 11.55
N ASP A 65 7.86 -17.52 11.70
CA ASP A 65 6.71 -16.64 11.88
C ASP A 65 6.78 -15.85 13.19
N SER A 66 7.38 -16.41 14.25
CA SER A 66 7.44 -15.79 15.57
C SER A 66 8.41 -14.59 15.60
N VAL A 67 9.54 -14.69 14.90
CA VAL A 67 10.59 -13.65 14.94
C VAL A 67 10.24 -12.45 14.05
N ALA A 68 9.67 -12.68 12.87
CA ALA A 68 9.24 -11.61 11.98
C ALA A 68 8.04 -10.83 12.56
N GLN A 69 7.06 -11.53 13.15
CA GLN A 69 5.93 -10.90 13.84
C GLN A 69 6.39 -10.11 15.08
N CYS A 70 7.37 -10.62 15.83
CA CYS A 70 7.93 -9.92 17.00
C CYS A 70 8.56 -8.57 16.62
N ASN A 71 9.33 -8.52 15.53
CA ASN A 71 9.95 -7.26 15.08
C ASN A 71 8.94 -6.26 14.51
N LEU A 72 7.91 -6.72 13.82
CA LEU A 72 6.82 -5.86 13.34
C LEU A 72 6.01 -5.26 14.48
N ASN A 73 5.72 -6.06 15.52
CA ASN A 73 5.05 -5.59 16.73
C ASN A 73 5.89 -4.56 17.47
N LYS A 74 7.21 -4.76 17.56
CA LYS A 74 8.14 -3.79 18.16
C LYS A 74 8.17 -2.47 17.41
N ILE A 75 8.28 -2.49 16.08
CA ILE A 75 8.22 -1.26 15.27
C ILE A 75 6.85 -0.58 15.43
N GLY A 76 5.77 -1.36 15.36
CA GLY A 76 4.42 -0.86 15.57
C GLY A 76 4.26 -0.14 16.91
N GLN A 77 4.78 -0.73 17.99
CA GLN A 77 4.77 -0.13 19.33
C GLN A 77 5.62 1.13 19.39
N SER A 78 6.82 1.13 18.79
CA SER A 78 7.70 2.29 18.78
C SER A 78 7.07 3.49 18.04
N ILE A 79 6.37 3.22 16.92
CA ILE A 79 5.58 4.24 16.20
C ILE A 79 4.46 4.78 17.09
N CYS A 80 3.68 3.93 17.78
CA CYS A 80 2.62 4.38 18.68
C CYS A 80 3.18 5.25 19.81
N ASN A 81 4.29 4.84 20.42
CA ASN A 81 4.95 5.60 21.48
C ASN A 81 5.43 6.99 21.01
N LEU A 82 5.92 7.09 19.77
CA LEU A 82 6.29 8.37 19.16
C LEU A 82 5.06 9.24 18.90
N GLN A 83 3.97 8.66 18.40
CA GLN A 83 2.72 9.40 18.17
C GLN A 83 2.16 9.99 19.47
N GLU A 84 2.13 9.19 20.54
CA GLU A 84 1.69 9.63 21.87
C GLU A 84 2.56 10.79 22.39
N LEU A 85 3.88 10.69 22.26
CA LEU A 85 4.77 11.79 22.67
C LEU A 85 4.53 13.06 21.85
N ILE A 86 4.32 12.94 20.54
CA ILE A 86 4.01 14.10 19.68
C ILE A 86 2.67 14.73 20.09
N GLU A 87 1.65 13.93 20.42
CA GLU A 87 0.37 14.43 20.92
C GLU A 87 0.53 15.19 22.24
N ILE A 88 1.35 14.68 23.17
CA ILE A 88 1.68 15.39 24.42
C ILE A 88 2.37 16.72 24.11
N LEU A 89 3.35 16.74 23.22
CA LEU A 89 4.07 17.97 22.84
C LEU A 89 3.12 19.04 22.25
N VAL A 90 2.17 18.62 21.41
CA VAL A 90 1.15 19.51 20.85
C VAL A 90 0.18 19.99 21.94
N HIS A 91 -0.28 19.09 22.81
CA HIS A 91 -1.21 19.41 23.89
C HIS A 91 -0.62 20.45 24.87
N LEU A 92 0.65 20.28 25.21
CA LEU A 92 1.41 21.21 26.06
C LEU A 92 1.83 22.50 25.32
N LYS A 93 1.49 22.64 24.03
CA LYS A 93 1.86 23.79 23.18
C LYS A 93 3.37 24.04 23.12
N LEU A 94 4.17 22.97 23.18
CA LEU A 94 5.64 23.02 23.16
C LEU A 94 6.23 22.97 21.76
N VAL A 95 5.42 22.64 20.76
CA VAL A 95 5.78 22.58 19.34
C VAL A 95 4.68 23.20 18.50
N GLU A 96 5.04 23.67 17.32
CA GLU A 96 4.04 24.13 16.35
C GLU A 96 3.25 22.95 15.79
N LEU A 97 1.97 23.19 15.51
CA LEU A 97 1.07 22.14 15.03
C LEU A 97 1.51 21.57 13.67
N SER A 98 2.01 22.41 12.76
CA SER A 98 2.35 21.99 11.40
C SER A 98 3.51 20.96 11.36
N PRO A 99 4.65 21.19 12.01
CA PRO A 99 5.73 20.20 12.14
C PRO A 99 5.31 18.91 12.85
N ALA A 100 4.49 19.01 13.89
CA ALA A 100 3.96 17.84 14.60
C ALA A 100 3.08 16.97 13.68
N LEU A 101 2.16 17.59 12.93
CA LEU A 101 1.31 16.89 11.97
C LEU A 101 2.13 16.27 10.82
N LEU A 102 3.19 16.94 10.38
CA LEU A 102 4.09 16.41 9.36
C LEU A 102 4.81 15.14 9.86
N ALA A 103 5.32 15.17 11.10
CA ALA A 103 5.95 14.01 11.72
C ALA A 103 4.97 12.84 11.89
N GLN A 104 3.77 13.10 12.40
CA GLN A 104 2.71 12.08 12.53
C GLN A 104 2.31 11.48 11.18
N LYS A 105 2.15 12.31 10.14
CA LYS A 105 1.83 11.86 8.78
C LYS A 105 2.93 10.93 8.25
N ASN A 106 4.19 11.31 8.41
CA ASN A 106 5.31 10.51 7.87
C ASN A 106 5.49 9.20 8.64
N LEU A 107 5.28 9.19 9.96
CA LEU A 107 5.24 7.97 10.78
C LEU A 107 4.12 7.02 10.36
N LEU A 108 2.92 7.53 10.10
CA LEU A 108 1.80 6.72 9.59
C LEU A 108 2.08 6.18 8.19
N LYS A 109 2.66 6.99 7.31
CA LYS A 109 3.08 6.55 5.97
C LYS A 109 4.10 5.42 6.05
N PHE A 110 5.05 5.51 6.99
CA PHE A 110 6.03 4.47 7.25
C PHE A 110 5.38 3.19 7.77
N LYS A 111 4.47 3.29 8.76
CA LYS A 111 3.69 2.16 9.29
C LYS A 111 2.93 1.44 8.18
N ALA A 112 2.28 2.21 7.30
CA ALA A 112 1.53 1.66 6.17
C ALA A 112 2.43 0.94 5.15
N GLU A 113 3.64 1.46 4.88
CA GLU A 113 4.59 0.77 4.01
C GLU A 113 5.06 -0.56 4.62
N ILE A 114 5.35 -0.61 5.92
CA ILE A 114 5.75 -1.85 6.60
C ILE A 114 4.63 -2.89 6.57
N ILE A 115 3.40 -2.51 6.93
CA ILE A 115 2.26 -3.44 6.88
C ILE A 115 2.04 -3.92 5.43
N GLY A 116 2.16 -3.01 4.47
CA GLY A 116 2.01 -3.30 3.05
C GLY A 116 3.11 -4.20 2.46
N THR A 117 4.30 -4.29 3.08
CA THR A 117 5.34 -5.24 2.66
C THR A 117 5.14 -6.64 3.24
N VAL A 118 4.55 -6.76 4.44
CA VAL A 118 4.22 -8.06 5.05
C VAL A 118 3.15 -8.79 4.24
N SER A 119 2.12 -8.10 3.76
CA SER A 119 1.11 -8.67 2.87
C SER A 119 1.60 -8.99 1.44
N ARG A 120 2.85 -8.67 1.08
CA ARG A 120 3.44 -9.00 -0.24
C ARG A 120 4.16 -10.35 -0.27
N LYS A 121 4.23 -11.09 0.84
CA LYS A 121 4.82 -12.45 0.90
C LYS A 121 3.87 -13.57 0.46
N GLU A 122 2.84 -13.28 -0.33
CA GLU A 122 1.98 -14.30 -0.93
C GLU A 122 2.44 -14.67 -2.35
N ASN A 123 2.95 -15.90 -2.47
CA ASN A 123 3.09 -16.77 -3.64
C ASN A 123 3.89 -16.27 -4.88
N PRO A 124 4.99 -16.97 -5.26
CA PRO A 124 5.81 -16.65 -6.46
C PRO A 124 5.03 -16.70 -7.79
N LYS A 125 3.87 -17.37 -7.83
CA LYS A 125 3.04 -17.50 -9.02
C LYS A 125 2.22 -16.24 -9.36
N GLU A 126 2.09 -15.29 -8.43
CA GLU A 126 1.43 -13.99 -8.69
C GLU A 126 2.42 -12.86 -9.02
N ALA A 127 3.73 -13.06 -8.79
CA ALA A 127 4.76 -12.06 -9.03
C ALA A 127 4.93 -11.71 -10.53
N ILE A 128 4.68 -12.67 -11.43
CA ILE A 128 4.76 -12.45 -12.88
C ILE A 128 3.59 -11.59 -13.36
N ASN A 129 2.41 -11.73 -12.75
CA ASN A 129 1.23 -10.90 -13.07
C ASN A 129 1.26 -9.52 -12.38
N ARG A 130 2.01 -9.35 -11.27
CA ARG A 130 2.09 -8.08 -10.53
C ARG A 130 3.30 -7.19 -10.91
N LYS A 131 4.37 -7.74 -11.51
CA LYS A 131 5.52 -6.92 -11.99
C LYS A 131 5.15 -6.00 -13.16
N ILE A 132 4.06 -6.28 -13.86
CA ILE A 132 3.50 -5.39 -14.90
C ILE A 132 2.80 -4.16 -14.27
N THR A 133 2.51 -4.18 -12.96
CA THR A 133 1.55 -3.23 -12.32
C THR A 133 2.21 -2.13 -11.46
N LEU A 134 3.54 -2.05 -11.39
CA LEU A 134 4.25 -1.02 -10.61
C LEU A 134 5.24 -0.18 -11.42
N SER A 135 4.99 0.01 -12.72
CA SER A 135 5.39 1.29 -13.33
C SER A 135 4.30 2.32 -13.01
N LYS A 136 4.69 3.53 -12.62
CA LYS A 136 3.79 4.69 -12.46
C LYS A 136 3.10 4.96 -13.80
N LYS A 137 2.05 4.22 -14.11
CA LYS A 137 1.12 4.53 -15.17
C LYS A 137 -0.02 5.33 -14.54
N SER A 138 -0.13 6.60 -14.97
CA SER A 138 -1.14 7.54 -14.50
C SER A 138 -2.53 6.89 -14.55
N ALA A 139 -3.47 7.32 -13.71
CA ALA A 139 -4.84 6.79 -13.71
C ALA A 139 -5.47 6.75 -15.13
N SER A 140 -5.02 7.64 -16.03
CA SER A 140 -5.33 7.64 -17.47
C SER A 140 -4.94 6.33 -18.19
N GLN A 141 -3.73 5.80 -17.96
CA GLN A 141 -3.22 4.61 -18.65
C GLN A 141 -3.84 3.30 -18.14
N ARG A 142 -4.18 3.19 -16.84
CA ARG A 142 -4.97 2.04 -16.35
C ARG A 142 -6.35 2.02 -16.97
N ASN A 143 -6.98 3.19 -17.10
CA ASN A 143 -8.30 3.31 -17.72
C ASN A 143 -8.26 3.03 -19.22
N ALA A 144 -7.17 3.37 -19.91
CA ALA A 144 -6.97 3.02 -21.32
C ALA A 144 -6.83 1.49 -21.51
N TYR A 145 -5.98 0.84 -20.71
CA TYR A 145 -5.80 -0.62 -20.74
C TYR A 145 -7.10 -1.37 -20.42
N LEU A 146 -7.88 -0.89 -19.45
CA LEU A 146 -9.17 -1.50 -19.11
C LEU A 146 -10.21 -1.33 -20.22
N LYS A 147 -10.22 -0.19 -20.92
CA LYS A 147 -11.08 0.03 -22.08
C LYS A 147 -10.72 -0.92 -23.21
N GLU A 148 -9.43 -1.04 -23.50
CA GLU A 148 -8.89 -1.97 -24.52
C GLU A 148 -9.27 -3.42 -24.20
N ARG A 149 -9.10 -3.85 -22.95
CA ARG A 149 -9.44 -5.20 -22.51
C ARG A 149 -10.94 -5.49 -22.57
N ILE A 150 -11.80 -4.51 -22.26
CA ILE A 150 -13.26 -4.65 -22.41
C ILE A 150 -13.64 -4.72 -23.90
N THR A 151 -13.02 -3.90 -24.76
CA THR A 151 -13.27 -3.96 -26.20
C THR A 151 -12.79 -5.27 -26.81
N ASP A 152 -11.65 -5.80 -26.38
CA ASP A 152 -11.13 -7.09 -26.87
C ASP A 152 -11.99 -8.26 -26.38
N TYR A 153 -12.49 -8.18 -25.14
CA TYR A 153 -13.44 -9.17 -24.62
C TYR A 153 -14.75 -9.18 -25.42
N LEU A 154 -15.22 -8.02 -25.88
CA LEU A 154 -16.39 -7.89 -26.75
C LEU A 154 -16.09 -8.32 -28.20
N LYS A 155 -14.90 -8.08 -28.74
CA LYS A 155 -14.48 -8.59 -30.06
C LYS A 155 -14.47 -10.12 -30.11
N ASN A 156 -14.04 -10.76 -29.03
CA ASN A 156 -14.01 -12.22 -28.91
C ASN A 156 -15.40 -12.83 -28.66
N ASN A 157 -16.44 -12.02 -28.49
CA ASN A 157 -17.83 -12.46 -28.29
C ASN A 157 -18.77 -11.63 -29.19
N PRO A 158 -18.76 -11.88 -30.52
CA PRO A 158 -19.52 -11.09 -31.49
C PRO A 158 -21.04 -11.16 -31.26
N ASP A 159 -21.53 -12.24 -30.65
CA ASP A 159 -22.94 -12.41 -30.31
C ASP A 159 -23.42 -11.51 -29.17
N GLY A 160 -22.51 -10.75 -28.53
CA GLY A 160 -22.80 -9.80 -27.47
C GLY A 160 -22.89 -10.43 -26.07
N VAL A 161 -22.44 -9.68 -25.06
CA VAL A 161 -22.25 -10.16 -23.70
C VAL A 161 -23.24 -9.51 -22.73
N GLN A 162 -23.87 -10.33 -21.88
CA GLN A 162 -24.72 -9.82 -20.80
C GLN A 162 -23.89 -9.09 -19.72
N ALA A 163 -24.45 -8.02 -19.16
CA ALA A 163 -23.81 -7.23 -18.11
C ALA A 163 -23.39 -8.04 -16.87
N LYS A 164 -24.14 -9.11 -16.54
CA LYS A 164 -23.82 -10.02 -15.43
C LYS A 164 -22.51 -10.79 -15.65
N ASN A 165 -22.27 -11.24 -16.89
CA ASN A 165 -21.05 -11.97 -17.25
C ASN A 165 -19.85 -11.03 -17.30
N LEU A 166 -20.02 -9.80 -17.79
CA LEU A 166 -19.01 -8.74 -17.69
C LEU A 166 -18.68 -8.42 -16.22
N ALA A 167 -19.70 -8.26 -15.37
CA ALA A 167 -19.49 -7.97 -13.95
C ALA A 167 -18.74 -9.09 -13.22
N ASN A 168 -18.95 -10.35 -13.62
CA ASN A 168 -18.23 -11.49 -13.05
C ASN A 168 -16.77 -11.56 -13.54
N ASN A 169 -16.52 -11.36 -14.83
CA ASN A 169 -15.15 -11.40 -15.39
C ASN A 169 -14.27 -10.25 -14.91
N PHE A 170 -14.86 -9.08 -14.64
CA PHE A 170 -14.13 -7.91 -14.16
C PHE A 170 -14.28 -7.67 -12.65
N LYS A 171 -14.90 -8.60 -11.89
CA LYS A 171 -15.19 -8.47 -10.45
C LYS A 171 -13.94 -8.20 -9.60
N VAL A 172 -12.79 -8.74 -10.01
CA VAL A 172 -11.50 -8.58 -9.32
C VAL A 172 -10.88 -7.21 -9.59
N GLN A 173 -11.23 -6.55 -10.71
CA GLN A 173 -10.59 -5.33 -11.19
C GLN A 173 -11.47 -4.08 -11.04
N LEU A 174 -12.79 -4.22 -11.02
CA LEU A 174 -13.75 -3.12 -11.01
C LEU A 174 -14.97 -3.41 -10.12
N SER A 175 -15.43 -2.37 -9.40
CA SER A 175 -16.75 -2.41 -8.77
C SER A 175 -17.86 -2.38 -9.82
N ARG A 176 -19.04 -2.93 -9.50
CA ARG A 176 -20.22 -2.92 -10.40
C ARG A 176 -20.57 -1.51 -10.88
N ARG A 177 -20.48 -0.52 -9.98
CA ARG A 177 -20.78 0.90 -10.30
C ARG A 177 -19.75 1.49 -11.27
N SER A 178 -18.47 1.19 -11.09
CA SER A 178 -17.41 1.66 -11.99
C SER A 178 -17.53 1.01 -13.36
N LEU A 179 -17.79 -0.30 -13.42
CA LEU A 179 -18.01 -1.02 -14.68
C LEU A 179 -19.20 -0.45 -15.46
N GLN A 180 -20.32 -0.18 -14.78
CA GLN A 180 -21.51 0.41 -15.40
C GLN A 180 -21.23 1.82 -15.93
N ARG A 181 -20.46 2.64 -15.20
CA ARG A 181 -20.01 3.96 -15.67
C ARG A 181 -19.15 3.83 -16.95
N TYR A 182 -18.24 2.87 -16.99
CA TYR A 182 -17.40 2.63 -18.19
C TYR A 182 -18.21 2.15 -19.40
N LEU A 183 -19.13 1.22 -19.19
CA LEU A 183 -19.99 0.73 -20.28
C LEU A 183 -20.86 1.87 -20.82
N ASN A 184 -21.42 2.71 -19.95
CA ASN A 184 -22.17 3.89 -20.40
C ASN A 184 -21.30 4.89 -21.17
N ASP A 185 -20.04 5.10 -20.77
CA ASP A 185 -19.10 5.95 -21.52
C ASP A 185 -18.75 5.36 -22.90
N LEU A 186 -18.62 4.03 -23.02
CA LEU A 186 -18.36 3.36 -24.30
C LEU A 186 -19.58 3.40 -25.23
N VAL A 187 -20.79 3.27 -24.67
CA VAL A 187 -22.05 3.46 -25.41
C VAL A 187 -22.16 4.90 -25.93
N LYS A 188 -21.91 5.89 -25.07
CA LYS A 188 -21.93 7.31 -25.46
C LYS A 188 -20.94 7.65 -26.57
N LYS A 189 -19.82 6.94 -26.64
CA LYS A 189 -18.80 7.11 -27.68
C LYS A 189 -19.09 6.33 -28.97
N GLY A 190 -20.20 5.58 -29.04
CA GLY A 190 -20.56 4.80 -30.22
C GLY A 190 -19.61 3.65 -30.50
N LEU A 191 -18.92 3.12 -29.49
CA LEU A 191 -18.00 1.97 -29.65
C LEU A 191 -18.68 0.64 -29.36
N ILE A 192 -19.75 0.66 -28.57
CA ILE A 192 -20.53 -0.52 -28.20
C ILE A 192 -22.02 -0.19 -28.29
N LYS A 193 -22.83 -1.14 -28.76
CA LYS A 193 -24.29 -1.08 -28.71
C LYS A 193 -24.76 -1.68 -27.40
N LYS A 194 -25.81 -1.08 -26.85
CA LYS A 194 -26.52 -1.60 -25.67
C LYS A 194 -27.89 -2.05 -26.14
N ASP A 195 -28.09 -3.35 -26.19
CA ASP A 195 -29.37 -3.95 -26.47
C ASP A 195 -30.00 -4.46 -25.17
N THR A 196 -31.33 -4.57 -25.18
CA THR A 196 -32.05 -5.16 -24.05
C THR A 196 -32.63 -6.47 -24.52
N VAL A 197 -32.06 -7.58 -24.06
CA VAL A 197 -32.54 -8.93 -24.38
C VAL A 197 -33.10 -9.52 -23.09
N ASN A 198 -34.38 -9.88 -23.10
CA ASN A 198 -35.10 -10.45 -21.95
C ASN A 198 -35.05 -9.57 -20.69
N GLY A 199 -35.16 -8.24 -20.86
CA GLY A 199 -35.11 -7.27 -19.76
C GLY A 199 -33.72 -7.05 -19.16
N PHE A 200 -32.67 -7.72 -19.68
CA PHE A 200 -31.30 -7.54 -19.21
C PHE A 200 -30.44 -6.78 -20.24
N PRO A 201 -29.57 -5.86 -19.78
CA PRO A 201 -28.66 -5.14 -20.66
C PRO A 201 -27.59 -6.09 -21.23
N LYS A 202 -27.54 -6.15 -22.56
CA LYS A 202 -26.57 -6.87 -23.38
C LYS A 202 -25.73 -5.85 -24.14
N TYR A 203 -24.42 -6.06 -24.19
CA TYR A 203 -23.49 -5.16 -24.88
C TYR A 203 -22.80 -5.90 -26.02
N SER A 204 -22.79 -5.31 -27.21
CA SER A 204 -22.14 -5.81 -28.42
C SER A 204 -21.28 -4.72 -29.04
N LEU A 205 -20.29 -5.08 -29.87
CA LEU A 205 -19.56 -4.08 -30.64
C LEU A 205 -20.50 -3.47 -31.70
N VAL A 206 -20.32 -2.18 -32.01
CA VAL A 206 -21.09 -1.51 -33.08
C VAL A 206 -20.78 -2.10 -34.44
#